data_AF-A0A411MD54-F1
#
_entry.id   AF-A0A411MD54-F1
#
_cell.length_a   1.000
_cell.length_b   1.000
_cell.length_c   1.000
_cell.angle_alpha   90.00
_cell.angle_beta   90.00
_cell.angle_gamma   90.00
#
_symmetry.space_group_name_H-M   'P 1'
#
loop_
_entity.id
_entity.type
_entity.pdbx_description
1 polymer ?
#
loop_
_entity_poly.entity_id
_entity_poly.type
_entity_poly.pdbx_seq_one_letter_code
_entity_poly.pdbx_strand_id
1 'polypeptide(L)'
;MTDQQNNDAAAAADDNTPQFSLQRIYVRDLSFEAPKSPAIFRQQWEPSVALDLNTKQKGLEGDFHEVVLTLSVTVKNGDEVAFIAEVQQAGIFLIKNLDAASMSHTLGAFCPNILFPYARETLDSLVTRGSFPALMLSPVNFDALYAQEMQRMQEAGEAPSLQ
;
A
#
# COMPACT_ATOMS: atom_id res chain seq x y z
N MET A 1 -57.62 6.05 -0.52
CA MET A 1 -57.44 7.12 -1.52
C MET A 1 -56.91 8.31 -0.74
N THR A 2 -55.61 8.56 -0.70
CA THR A 2 -54.84 9.07 -1.83
C THR A 2 -53.41 8.51 -1.91
N ASP A 3 -53.14 8.07 -3.13
CA ASP A 3 -51.90 7.81 -3.86
C ASP A 3 -50.57 8.40 -3.35
N GLN A 4 -49.63 7.50 -3.07
CA GLN A 4 -48.34 7.32 -3.75
C GLN A 4 -47.75 8.50 -4.55
N GLN A 5 -46.54 8.92 -4.19
CA GLN A 5 -45.48 9.21 -5.16
C GLN A 5 -44.09 9.06 -4.53
N ASN A 6 -43.54 7.85 -4.70
CA ASN A 6 -42.11 7.58 -4.73
C ASN A 6 -41.50 8.45 -5.83
N ASN A 7 -40.50 9.26 -5.48
CA ASN A 7 -39.64 9.91 -6.46
C ASN A 7 -38.31 9.15 -6.51
N ASP A 8 -38.34 7.98 -7.12
CA ASP A 8 -37.15 7.29 -7.64
C ASP A 8 -36.66 8.07 -8.86
N ALA A 9 -35.89 9.14 -8.63
CA ALA A 9 -35.06 9.74 -9.66
C ALA A 9 -33.75 8.94 -9.73
N ALA A 10 -33.80 7.80 -10.42
CA ALA A 10 -32.60 7.15 -10.93
C ALA A 10 -31.95 8.10 -11.95
N ALA A 11 -30.97 8.87 -11.50
CA ALA A 11 -30.09 9.62 -12.38
C ALA A 11 -29.37 8.60 -13.27
N ALA A 12 -29.65 8.66 -14.57
CA ALA A 12 -28.83 8.00 -15.58
C ALA A 12 -27.41 8.56 -15.45
N ALA A 13 -26.52 7.77 -14.88
CA ALA A 13 -25.10 8.10 -14.83
C ALA A 13 -24.57 8.12 -16.27
N ASP A 14 -23.99 9.24 -16.66
CA ASP A 14 -23.29 9.41 -17.93
C ASP A 14 -22.09 8.43 -17.93
N ASP A 15 -22.06 7.49 -18.88
CA ASP A 15 -21.08 6.38 -18.96
C ASP A 15 -19.62 6.86 -19.08
N ASN A 16 -19.39 8.16 -19.29
CA ASN A 16 -18.08 8.78 -19.47
C ASN A 16 -17.58 9.53 -18.21
N THR A 17 -18.26 9.40 -17.07
CA THR A 17 -17.81 10.04 -15.81
C THR A 17 -16.65 9.24 -15.20
N PRO A 18 -15.56 9.89 -14.72
CA PRO A 18 -14.51 9.23 -13.95
C PRO A 18 -15.08 8.42 -12.79
N GLN A 19 -14.78 7.13 -12.76
CA GLN A 19 -15.23 6.24 -11.70
C GLN A 19 -14.02 5.65 -10.97
N PHE A 20 -14.04 5.72 -9.63
CA PHE A 20 -13.09 5.06 -8.78
C PHE A 20 -13.84 4.32 -7.67
N SER A 21 -13.52 3.05 -7.44
CA SER A 21 -14.12 2.28 -6.35
C SER A 21 -13.18 1.20 -5.84
N LEU A 22 -12.93 1.21 -4.52
CA LEU A 22 -12.23 0.13 -3.83
C LEU A 22 -13.13 -1.10 -3.74
N GLN A 23 -12.68 -2.23 -4.31
CA GLN A 23 -13.43 -3.49 -4.31
C GLN A 23 -13.05 -4.37 -3.13
N ARG A 24 -11.75 -4.50 -2.86
CA ARG A 24 -11.23 -5.37 -1.81
C ARG A 24 -9.84 -4.94 -1.37
N ILE A 25 -9.55 -5.12 -0.08
CA ILE A 25 -8.20 -5.04 0.50
C ILE A 25 -7.89 -6.41 1.11
N TYR A 26 -6.69 -6.94 0.87
CA TYR A 26 -6.24 -8.21 1.43
C TYR A 26 -4.73 -8.25 1.57
N VAL A 27 -4.24 -9.05 2.52
CA VAL A 27 -2.81 -9.36 2.64
C VAL A 27 -2.49 -10.45 1.62
N ARG A 28 -1.57 -10.17 0.71
CA ARG A 28 -1.16 -11.11 -0.34
C ARG A 28 -0.03 -12.01 0.13
N ASP A 29 0.91 -11.43 0.87
CA ASP A 29 2.06 -12.12 1.44
C ASP A 29 2.46 -11.44 2.75
N LEU A 30 3.03 -12.22 3.65
CA LEU A 30 3.43 -11.77 4.97
C LEU A 30 4.57 -12.65 5.50
N SER A 31 5.63 -12.03 5.97
CA SER A 31 6.76 -12.71 6.59
C SER A 31 7.22 -11.99 7.85
N PHE A 32 7.68 -12.78 8.83
CA PHE A 32 8.29 -12.28 10.05
C PHE A 32 9.38 -13.24 10.51
N GLU A 33 10.58 -12.70 10.73
CA GLU A 33 11.74 -13.46 11.16
C GLU A 33 12.43 -12.73 12.31
N ALA A 34 12.72 -13.45 13.40
CA ALA A 34 13.45 -12.93 14.55
C ALA A 34 14.66 -13.84 14.86
N PRO A 35 15.72 -13.78 14.03
CA PRO A 35 16.75 -14.83 13.97
C PRO A 35 17.58 -14.98 15.25
N LYS A 36 17.66 -13.92 16.06
CA LYS A 36 18.43 -13.87 17.30
C LYS A 36 17.58 -14.10 18.55
N SER A 37 16.31 -14.47 18.39
CA SER A 37 15.45 -14.81 19.51
C SER A 37 15.87 -16.14 20.16
N PRO A 38 15.86 -16.25 21.51
CA PRO A 38 15.51 -15.21 22.49
C PRO A 38 16.71 -14.39 22.99
N ALA A 39 17.94 -14.65 22.50
CA ALA A 39 19.16 -14.03 23.01
C ALA A 39 19.15 -12.50 22.92
N ILE A 40 18.54 -11.95 21.86
CA ILE A 40 18.39 -10.52 21.64
C ILE A 40 17.65 -9.80 22.77
N PHE A 41 16.74 -10.47 23.48
CA PHE A 41 15.93 -9.87 24.56
C PHE A 41 16.73 -9.55 25.83
N ARG A 42 17.98 -10.00 25.93
CA ARG A 42 18.86 -9.72 27.08
C ARG A 42 19.71 -8.47 26.88
N GLN A 43 19.75 -7.94 25.66
CA GLN A 43 20.55 -6.78 25.32
C GLN A 43 19.80 -5.51 25.68
N GLN A 44 20.54 -4.42 25.89
CA GLN A 44 19.94 -3.09 25.94
C GLN A 44 19.30 -2.79 24.58
N TRP A 45 18.07 -2.31 24.61
CA TRP A 45 17.28 -2.09 23.39
C TRP A 45 17.52 -0.68 22.84
N GLU A 46 18.35 -0.60 21.81
CA GLU A 46 18.68 0.61 21.03
C GLU A 46 18.51 0.29 19.54
N PRO A 47 17.26 0.17 19.06
CA PRO A 47 16.99 -0.28 17.71
C PRO A 47 17.29 0.81 16.67
N SER A 48 17.84 0.39 15.54
CA SER A 48 17.83 1.14 14.29
C SER A 48 16.82 0.49 13.33
N VAL A 49 15.99 1.33 12.72
CA VAL A 49 14.90 0.89 11.85
C VAL A 49 15.25 1.27 10.41
N ALA A 50 15.31 0.27 9.53
CA ALA A 50 15.36 0.47 8.09
C ALA A 50 14.00 0.07 7.50
N LEU A 51 13.34 1.02 6.82
CA LEU A 51 12.07 0.82 6.14
C LEU A 51 12.28 0.97 4.63
N ASP A 52 11.86 -0.03 3.88
CA ASP A 52 11.77 -0.02 2.43
C ASP A 52 10.30 -0.10 2.01
N LEU A 53 9.91 0.69 1.01
CA LEU A 53 8.57 0.67 0.44
C LEU A 53 8.66 0.46 -1.05
N ASN A 54 7.87 -0.49 -1.55
CA ASN A 54 7.73 -0.76 -2.97
C ASN A 54 6.24 -0.81 -3.33
N THR A 55 5.88 -0.24 -4.47
CA THR A 55 4.53 -0.33 -5.01
C THR A 55 4.59 -1.02 -6.36
N LYS A 56 3.76 -2.03 -6.55
CA LYS A 56 3.53 -2.71 -7.83
C LYS A 56 2.08 -2.57 -8.21
N GLN A 57 1.84 -2.42 -9.50
CA GLN A 57 0.50 -2.37 -10.06
C GLN A 57 0.37 -3.47 -11.10
N LYS A 58 -0.84 -4.00 -11.26
CA LYS A 58 -1.14 -5.03 -12.25
C LYS A 58 -2.55 -4.80 -12.79
N GLY A 59 -2.68 -4.78 -14.12
CA GLY A 59 -4.00 -4.79 -14.76
C GLY A 59 -4.71 -6.13 -14.57
N LEU A 60 -6.00 -6.09 -14.26
CA LEU A 60 -6.89 -7.25 -14.26
C LEU A 60 -7.87 -7.16 -15.45
N GLU A 61 -8.84 -8.06 -15.52
CA GLU A 61 -9.86 -8.04 -16.57
C GLU A 61 -10.72 -6.78 -16.50
N GLY A 62 -11.07 -6.20 -17.64
CA GLY A 62 -11.87 -4.98 -17.71
C GLY A 62 -11.18 -3.77 -17.09
N ASP A 63 -11.90 -3.05 -16.23
CA ASP A 63 -11.46 -1.80 -15.60
C ASP A 63 -10.90 -2.01 -14.18
N PHE A 64 -10.50 -3.25 -13.85
CA PHE A 64 -9.99 -3.60 -12.54
C PHE A 64 -8.46 -3.57 -12.52
N HIS A 65 -7.90 -3.05 -11.44
CA HIS A 65 -6.46 -2.96 -11.20
C HIS A 65 -6.13 -3.50 -9.81
N GLU A 66 -5.12 -4.36 -9.71
CA GLU A 66 -4.51 -4.76 -8.45
C GLU A 66 -3.32 -3.82 -8.16
N VAL A 67 -3.31 -3.20 -6.99
CA VAL A 67 -2.14 -2.48 -6.46
C VAL A 67 -1.64 -3.22 -5.24
N VAL A 68 -0.35 -3.53 -5.22
CA VAL A 68 0.34 -4.21 -4.12
C VAL A 68 1.38 -3.26 -3.55
N LEU A 69 1.19 -2.89 -2.29
CA LEU A 69 2.11 -2.12 -1.50
C LEU A 69 2.92 -3.07 -0.59
N THR A 70 4.21 -3.19 -0.85
CA THR A 70 5.15 -3.94 -0.03
C THR A 70 5.82 -3.00 0.96
N LEU A 71 5.71 -3.31 2.25
CA LEU A 71 6.48 -2.69 3.33
C LEU A 71 7.45 -3.73 3.87
N SER A 72 8.74 -3.46 3.77
CA SER A 72 9.78 -4.31 4.35
C SER A 72 10.53 -3.52 5.42
N VAL A 73 10.49 -4.02 6.65
CA VAL A 73 11.17 -3.43 7.80
C VAL A 73 12.26 -4.38 8.27
N THR A 74 13.47 -3.85 8.39
CA THR A 74 14.58 -4.52 9.09
C THR A 74 14.94 -3.71 10.31
N VAL A 75 14.85 -4.33 11.49
CA VAL A 75 15.28 -3.71 12.75
C VAL A 75 16.55 -4.37 13.24
N LYS A 76 17.56 -3.56 13.52
CA LYS A 76 18.82 -4.00 14.13
C LYS A 76 18.99 -3.41 15.52
N ASN A 77 19.53 -4.19 16.45
CA ASN A 77 19.95 -3.73 17.76
C ASN A 77 21.48 -3.75 17.81
N GLY A 78 22.12 -2.58 17.76
CA GLY A 78 23.53 -2.50 17.41
C GLY A 78 23.79 -3.10 16.02
N ASP A 79 24.70 -4.08 15.94
CA ASP A 79 25.06 -4.76 14.68
C ASP A 79 24.22 -6.02 14.38
N GLU A 80 23.37 -6.45 15.30
CA GLU A 80 22.58 -7.67 15.15
C GLU A 80 21.19 -7.39 14.61
N VAL A 81 20.72 -8.22 13.67
CA VAL A 81 19.32 -8.18 13.22
C VAL A 81 18.41 -8.70 14.33
N ALA A 82 17.59 -7.82 14.89
CA ALA A 82 16.60 -8.17 15.89
C ALA A 82 15.43 -8.90 15.22
N PHE A 83 14.85 -8.29 14.19
CA PHE A 83 13.83 -8.91 13.35
C PHE A 83 13.76 -8.29 11.95
N ILE A 84 13.15 -9.03 11.04
CA ILE A 84 12.76 -8.62 9.70
C ILE A 84 11.27 -8.90 9.58
N ALA A 85 10.50 -7.92 9.10
CA ALA A 85 9.08 -8.07 8.85
C ALA A 85 8.77 -7.53 7.45
N GLU A 86 8.06 -8.32 6.64
CA GLU A 86 7.55 -7.87 5.34
C GLU A 86 6.05 -8.10 5.27
N VAL A 87 5.34 -7.10 4.74
CA VAL A 87 3.91 -7.19 4.46
C VAL A 87 3.66 -6.73 3.04
N GLN A 88 3.00 -7.56 2.24
CA GLN A 88 2.47 -7.20 0.93
C GLN A 88 0.97 -6.97 1.05
N GLN A 89 0.59 -5.72 1.21
CA GLN A 89 -0.80 -5.29 1.28
C GLN A 89 -1.32 -5.01 -0.11
N ALA A 90 -2.32 -5.77 -0.54
CA ALA A 90 -2.93 -5.63 -1.86
C ALA A 90 -4.33 -5.02 -1.78
N GLY A 91 -4.71 -4.33 -2.84
CA GLY A 91 -6.06 -3.85 -3.08
C GLY A 91 -6.47 -4.02 -4.54
N ILE A 92 -7.74 -4.33 -4.75
CA ILE A 92 -8.37 -4.33 -6.07
C ILE A 92 -9.24 -3.09 -6.18
N PHE A 93 -9.02 -2.33 -7.25
CA PHE A 93 -9.67 -1.06 -7.53
C PHE A 93 -10.34 -1.13 -8.89
N LEU A 94 -11.58 -0.64 -8.98
CA LEU A 94 -12.25 -0.35 -10.24
C LEU A 94 -11.92 1.10 -10.62
N ILE A 95 -11.35 1.31 -11.81
CA ILE A 95 -10.98 2.64 -12.28
C ILE A 95 -11.43 2.80 -13.73
N LYS A 96 -12.32 3.76 -13.99
CA LYS A 96 -12.84 4.06 -15.34
C LYS A 96 -12.68 5.53 -15.69
N ASN A 97 -12.57 5.81 -16.99
CA ASN A 97 -12.66 7.16 -17.55
C ASN A 97 -11.64 8.16 -16.96
N LEU A 98 -10.47 7.69 -16.51
CA LEU A 98 -9.33 8.55 -16.17
C LEU A 98 -8.40 8.71 -17.38
N ASP A 99 -7.85 9.91 -17.54
CA ASP A 99 -6.76 10.13 -18.47
C ASP A 99 -5.46 9.46 -17.97
N ALA A 100 -4.48 9.28 -18.85
CA ALA A 100 -3.27 8.54 -18.52
C ALA A 100 -2.50 9.14 -17.32
N ALA A 101 -2.49 10.47 -17.20
CA ALA A 101 -1.83 11.15 -16.09
C ALA A 101 -2.54 10.90 -14.76
N SER A 102 -3.87 11.04 -14.70
CA SER A 102 -4.63 10.79 -13.47
C SER A 102 -4.65 9.32 -13.11
N MET A 103 -4.71 8.41 -14.09
CA MET A 103 -4.59 6.97 -13.86
C MET A 103 -3.26 6.62 -13.20
N SER A 104 -2.16 7.13 -13.74
CA SER A 104 -0.81 6.89 -13.21
C SER A 104 -0.65 7.43 -11.78
N HIS A 105 -1.14 8.64 -11.51
CA HIS A 105 -1.13 9.20 -10.16
C HIS A 105 -2.03 8.42 -9.19
N THR A 106 -3.21 7.97 -9.66
CA THR A 106 -4.15 7.19 -8.85
C THR A 106 -3.52 5.86 -8.42
N LEU A 107 -2.93 5.12 -9.36
CA LEU A 107 -2.31 3.83 -9.06
C LEU A 107 -1.00 3.98 -8.29
N GLY A 108 -0.21 5.02 -8.56
CA GLY A 108 1.12 5.21 -7.98
C GLY A 108 1.17 5.95 -6.64
N ALA A 109 0.17 6.78 -6.32
CA ALA A 109 0.13 7.55 -5.07
C ALA A 109 -1.13 7.30 -4.26
N PHE A 110 -2.31 7.44 -4.90
CA PHE A 110 -3.58 7.40 -4.18
C PHE A 110 -3.94 6.01 -3.64
N CYS A 111 -3.85 4.97 -4.47
CA CYS A 111 -4.11 3.60 -4.06
C CYS A 111 -3.15 3.13 -2.94
N PRO A 112 -1.82 3.30 -3.04
CA PRO A 112 -0.89 2.98 -1.95
C PRO A 112 -1.18 3.72 -0.65
N ASN A 113 -1.59 5.00 -0.73
CA ASN A 113 -1.96 5.77 0.45
C ASN A 113 -3.18 5.17 1.19
N ILE A 114 -4.15 4.60 0.44
CA ILE A 114 -5.28 3.86 1.03
C ILE A 114 -4.82 2.55 1.68
N LEU A 115 -3.83 1.85 1.08
CA LEU A 115 -3.33 0.56 1.56
C LEU A 115 -2.39 0.70 2.77
N PHE A 116 -1.65 1.80 2.88
CA PHE A 116 -0.60 2.00 3.87
C PHE A 116 -1.05 1.83 5.33
N PRO A 117 -2.21 2.36 5.78
CA PRO A 117 -2.68 2.14 7.14
C PRO A 117 -2.90 0.66 7.49
N TYR A 118 -3.39 -0.15 6.54
CA TYR A 118 -3.60 -1.59 6.73
C TYR A 118 -2.26 -2.34 6.79
N ALA A 119 -1.33 -2.01 5.89
CA ALA A 119 0.01 -2.56 5.89
C ALA A 119 0.75 -2.24 7.21
N ARG A 120 0.64 -0.99 7.66
CA ARG A 120 1.24 -0.49 8.90
C ARG A 120 0.70 -1.21 10.14
N GLU A 121 -0.61 -1.36 10.26
CA GLU A 121 -1.22 -2.07 11.40
C GLU A 121 -0.82 -3.55 11.39
N THR A 122 -0.87 -4.20 10.22
CA THR A 122 -0.45 -5.59 10.06
C THR A 122 0.99 -5.79 10.52
N LEU A 123 1.89 -4.90 10.11
CA LEU A 123 3.30 -4.94 10.50
C LEU A 123 3.48 -4.74 12.02
N ASP A 124 2.78 -3.78 12.62
CA ASP A 124 2.82 -3.56 14.07
C ASP A 124 2.30 -4.78 14.87
N SER A 125 1.27 -5.45 14.35
CA SER A 125 0.75 -6.70 14.90
C SER A 125 1.80 -7.82 14.91
N LEU A 126 2.59 -7.95 13.84
CA LEU A 126 3.68 -8.94 13.77
C LEU A 126 4.79 -8.64 14.76
N VAL A 127 5.23 -7.39 14.85
CA VAL A 127 6.29 -6.96 15.77
C VAL A 127 5.87 -7.24 17.22
N THR A 128 4.63 -6.89 17.56
CA THR A 128 4.07 -7.14 18.89
C THR A 128 3.98 -8.64 19.20
N ARG A 129 3.60 -9.48 18.22
CA ARG A 129 3.61 -10.95 18.36
C ARG A 129 5.02 -11.52 18.55
N GLY A 130 6.03 -10.85 18.02
CA GLY A 130 7.46 -11.13 18.28
C GLY A 130 7.92 -10.72 19.68
N SER A 131 7.04 -10.16 20.52
CA SER A 131 7.36 -9.60 21.84
C SER A 131 8.37 -8.44 21.80
N PHE A 132 8.48 -7.77 20.66
CA PHE A 132 9.26 -6.54 20.53
C PHE A 132 8.38 -5.31 20.82
N PRO A 133 8.98 -4.16 21.19
CA PRO A 133 8.24 -2.90 21.30
C PRO A 133 7.56 -2.51 19.99
N ALA A 134 6.36 -1.91 20.11
CA ALA A 134 5.57 -1.48 18.97
C ALA A 134 6.36 -0.55 18.04
N LEU A 135 6.16 -0.72 16.73
CA LEU A 135 6.89 0.03 15.71
C LEU A 135 5.99 1.11 15.13
N MET A 136 6.13 2.33 15.64
CA MET A 136 5.37 3.46 15.12
C MET A 136 6.01 4.01 13.84
N LEU A 137 5.66 3.42 12.70
CA LEU A 137 6.09 3.95 11.40
C LEU A 137 5.63 5.39 11.20
N SER A 138 6.51 6.26 10.69
CA SER A 138 6.11 7.62 10.33
C SER A 138 5.14 7.60 9.15
N PRO A 139 4.21 8.57 9.06
CA PRO A 139 3.41 8.76 7.86
C PRO A 139 4.31 8.92 6.62
N VAL A 140 3.91 8.29 5.52
CA VAL A 140 4.61 8.37 4.24
C VAL A 140 3.87 9.30 3.30
N ASN A 141 4.62 10.12 2.56
CA ASN A 141 4.06 10.98 1.51
C ASN A 141 4.19 10.27 0.15
N PHE A 142 3.13 9.59 -0.27
CA PHE A 142 3.11 8.86 -1.53
C PHE A 142 3.12 9.76 -2.77
N ASP A 143 2.62 11.01 -2.68
CA ASP A 143 2.72 11.97 -3.78
C ASP A 143 4.19 12.33 -4.07
N ALA A 144 4.99 12.51 -3.02
CA ALA A 144 6.41 12.79 -3.16
C ALA A 144 7.18 11.58 -3.72
N LEU A 145 6.85 10.36 -3.28
CA LEU A 145 7.44 9.12 -3.81
C LEU A 145 7.11 8.94 -5.30
N TYR A 146 5.86 9.16 -5.68
CA TYR A 146 5.43 9.11 -7.07
C TYR A 146 6.14 10.15 -7.93
N ALA A 147 6.27 11.39 -7.45
CA ALA A 147 7.00 12.44 -8.16
C ALA A 147 8.49 12.08 -8.36
N GLN A 148 9.12 11.49 -7.34
CA GLN A 148 10.51 11.02 -7.44
C GLN A 148 10.65 9.88 -8.46
N GLU A 149 9.71 8.95 -8.50
CA GLU A 149 9.74 7.84 -9.45
C GLU A 149 9.54 8.32 -10.90
N MET A 150 8.61 9.27 -11.12
CA MET A 150 8.41 9.91 -12.42
C MET A 150 9.67 10.63 -12.91
N GLN A 151 10.42 11.30 -12.02
CA GLN A 151 11.69 11.93 -12.36
C GLN A 151 12.75 10.90 -12.77
N ARG A 152 12.87 9.79 -12.02
CA ARG A 152 13.79 8.70 -12.37
C ARG A 152 13.47 8.08 -13.73
N MET A 153 12.19 7.87 -14.04
CA MET A 153 11.78 7.32 -15.34
C MET A 153 12.12 8.27 -16.50
N GLN A 154 11.99 9.59 -16.30
CA GLN A 154 12.39 10.58 -17.30
C GLN A 154 13.91 10.62 -17.52
N GLU A 155 14.70 10.45 -16.46
CA GLU A 155 16.16 10.40 -16.52
C GLU A 155 16.70 9.09 -17.13
N ALA A 156 16.02 7.97 -16.87
CA ALA A 156 16.38 6.65 -17.39
C ALA A 156 15.96 6.40 -18.84
N GLY A 157 15.09 7.26 -19.41
CA GLY A 157 14.57 7.08 -20.78
C GLY A 157 13.66 5.87 -20.95
N GLU A 158 13.22 5.25 -19.85
CA GLU A 158 12.25 4.16 -19.85
C GLU A 158 10.83 4.75 -19.89
N ALA A 159 10.13 4.52 -20.99
CA ALA A 159 8.70 4.79 -21.10
C ALA A 159 7.93 3.94 -20.07
N PRO A 160 6.79 4.42 -19.54
CA PRO A 160 6.07 3.74 -18.46
C PRO A 160 5.71 2.32 -18.89
N SER A 161 6.37 1.34 -18.28
CA SER A 161 6.04 -0.06 -18.42
C SER A 161 4.75 -0.32 -17.64
N LEU A 162 3.64 -0.27 -18.36
CA LEU A 162 2.40 -0.95 -17.99
C LEU A 162 2.68 -2.46 -18.05
N GLN A 163 3.19 -3.04 -16.97
CA GLN A 163 3.25 -4.50 -16.76
C GLN A 163 2.72 -4.86 -15.38
#